data_AF-A0A8T4YBW2-F1
#
_entry.id   AF-A0A8T4YBW2-F1
#
_cell.length_a   1.000
_cell.length_b   1.000
_cell.length_c   1.000
_cell.angle_alpha   90.00
_cell.angle_beta   90.00
_cell.angle_gamma   90.00
#
_symmetry.space_group_name_H-M   'P 1'
#
loop_
_entity.id
_entity.type
_entity.pdbx_description
1 polymer ?
#
loop_
_entity_poly.entity_id
_entity_poly.type
_entity_poly.pdbx_seq_one_letter_code
_entity_poly.pdbx_strand_id
1 'polypeptide(L)' 'MGISPTNKKVTMWGIEIDRVAKGKFVESWVRLDTLDLMQQLRSLHTPGKEK' A
#
# COMPACT_ATOMS: atom_id res chain seq x y z
N MET A 1 -7.89 4.86 1.75
CA MET A 1 -8.36 4.62 0.37
C MET A 1 -9.79 4.09 0.46
N GLY A 2 -10.79 4.83 -0.03
CA GLY A 2 -12.21 4.49 0.14
C GLY A 2 -12.73 3.38 -0.80
N ILE A 3 -11.95 2.33 -1.01
CA ILE A 3 -12.30 1.21 -1.90
C ILE A 3 -13.13 0.20 -1.11
N SER A 4 -14.28 -0.23 -1.65
CA SER A 4 -15.10 -1.28 -1.04
C SER A 4 -14.30 -2.59 -0.85
N PRO A 5 -14.52 -3.36 0.22
CA PRO A 5 -13.84 -4.63 0.44
C PRO A 5 -14.03 -5.58 -0.75
N THR A 6 -12.93 -6.06 -1.33
CA THR A 6 -12.96 -6.90 -2.54
C THR A 6 -12.91 -8.40 -2.26
N ASN A 7 -12.65 -8.79 -1.00
CA ASN A 7 -12.40 -10.16 -0.55
C ASN A 7 -11.26 -10.89 -1.31
N LYS A 8 -10.39 -10.15 -2.00
CA LYS A 8 -9.21 -10.69 -2.68
C LYS A 8 -8.06 -10.81 -1.69
N LYS A 9 -7.31 -11.91 -1.77
CA LYS A 9 -5.98 -11.97 -1.17
C LYS A 9 -5.04 -11.06 -1.96
N VAL A 10 -4.27 -10.25 -1.25
CA VAL A 10 -3.26 -9.36 -1.82
C VAL A 10 -1.92 -9.66 -1.16
N THR A 11 -0.83 -9.42 -1.87
CA THR A 11 0.52 -9.38 -1.31
C THR A 11 0.97 -7.93 -1.33
N MET A 12 1.58 -7.43 -0.26
CA MET A 12 2.01 -6.02 -0.20
C MET A 12 3.46 -5.93 0.24
N TRP A 13 4.20 -5.07 -0.45
CA TRP A 13 5.56 -4.72 -0.10
C TRP A 13 5.58 -3.37 0.61
N GLY A 14 6.54 -3.21 1.50
CA GLY A 14 6.75 -1.96 2.21
C GLY A 14 8.14 -1.88 2.81
N ILE A 15 8.54 -0.66 3.16
CA ILE A 15 9.71 -0.36 3.97
C ILE A 15 9.19 0.32 5.23
N GLU A 16 9.62 -0.19 6.37
CA GLU A 16 9.38 0.39 7.68
C GLU A 16 10.73 0.84 8.25
N ILE A 17 10.76 2.08 8.73
CA ILE A 17 11.93 2.68 9.37
C ILE A 17 11.49 3.11 10.76
N ASP A 18 12.03 2.43 11.76
CA ASP A 18 11.75 2.74 13.15
C ASP A 18 12.95 3.40 13.81
N ARG A 19 12.68 4.51 14.51
CA ARG A 19 13.67 5.13 15.40
C ARG A 19 13.44 4.66 16.82
N VAL A 20 14.45 4.02 17.39
CA VAL A 20 14.44 3.56 18.78
C VAL A 20 15.27 4.49 19.66
N ALA A 21 14.70 4.97 20.76
CA ALA A 21 15.42 5.70 21.80
C ALA A 21 14.99 5.22 23.18
N LYS A 22 15.96 5.01 24.09
CA LYS A 22 15.72 4.45 25.44
C LYS A 22 14.91 3.15 25.42
N GLY A 23 15.16 2.29 24.43
CA GLY A 23 14.48 1.00 24.28
C GLY A 23 13.01 1.09 23.82
N LYS A 24 12.55 2.26 23.34
CA LYS A 24 11.20 2.46 22.82
C LYS A 24 11.23 2.97 21.38
N PHE A 25 10.25 2.55 20.57
CA PHE A 25 9.96 3.20 19.30
C PHE A 25 9.43 4.60 19.57
N VAL A 26 10.19 5.60 19.16
CA VAL A 26 9.83 7.02 19.35
C VAL A 26 9.36 7.67 18.07
N GLU A 27 9.53 6.99 16.93
CA GLU A 27 9.12 7.43 15.61
C GLU A 27 9.11 6.24 14.66
N SER A 28 8.16 6.22 13.72
CA SER A 28 8.08 5.22 12.67
C SER A 28 7.64 5.89 11.37
N TRP A 29 8.34 5.55 10.28
CA TRP A 29 7.96 5.91 8.92
C TRP A 29 7.73 4.64 8.12
N VAL A 30 6.58 4.58 7.46
CA VAL A 30 6.21 3.45 6.63
C VAL A 30 5.97 3.93 5.21
N ARG A 31 6.64 3.28 4.26
CA ARG A 31 6.40 3.44 2.83
C ARG A 31 5.91 2.13 2.26
N LEU A 32 4.61 2.06 1.97
CA LEU A 32 3.99 0.93 1.28
C LEU A 32 4.04 1.10 -0.24
N ASP A 33 4.15 0.00 -0.97
CA ASP A 33 3.90 -0.03 -2.42
C ASP A 33 2.40 0.05 -2.70
N THR A 34 1.86 1.26 -2.56
CA THR A 34 0.44 1.54 -2.78
C THR A 34 0.04 1.40 -4.25
N LEU A 35 0.98 1.52 -5.18
CA LEU A 35 0.72 1.35 -6.61
C LEU A 35 0.41 -0.12 -6.92
N ASP A 36 1.27 -1.03 -6.47
CA ASP A 36 1.05 -2.47 -6.64
C ASP A 36 -0.25 -2.92 -5.94
N LEU A 37 -0.52 -2.41 -4.73
CA LEU A 37 -1.79 -2.67 -4.03
C LEU A 37 -3.01 -2.25 -4.87
N MET A 38 -2.99 -1.05 -5.46
CA MET A 38 -4.10 -0.55 -6.28
C MET A 38 -4.28 -1.34 -7.58
N GLN A 39 -3.18 -1.84 -8.17
CA GLN A 39 -3.24 -2.75 -9.33
C GLN A 39 -3.90 -4.08 -8.97
N GLN A 40 -3.52 -4.69 -7.84
CA GLN A 40 -4.11 -5.95 -7.38
C GLN A 40 -5.61 -5.80 -7.06
N LEU A 41 -6.00 -4.65 -6.49
CA LEU A 41 -7.40 -4.34 -6.21
C LEU A 41 -8.21 -4.01 -7.48
N ARG A 42 -7.55 -3.84 -8.63
CA ARG A 42 -8.16 -3.36 -9.90
C ARG A 42 -8.85 -2.00 -9.74
N SER A 43 -8.33 -1.15 -8.84
CA SER A 43 -8.90 0.18 -8.60
C SER A 43 -8.38 1.24 -9.56
N LEU A 44 -7.28 0.95 -10.27
CA LEU A 44 -6.80 1.82 -11.35
C LEU A 44 -7.64 1.59 -12.59
N HIS A 45 -8.42 2.57 -13.00
CA HIS A 45 -8.91 2.63 -14.38
C HIS A 45 -7.68 2.78 -15.29
N THR A 46 -7.38 1.76 -16.08
CA THR A 46 -6.46 1.93 -17.20
C THR A 46 -7.13 2.90 -18.18
N PRO A 47 -6.46 3.99 -18.63
CA PRO A 47 -6.99 4.82 -19.70
C PRO A 47 -7.31 3.89 -20.89
N GLY A 48 -8.53 3.98 -21.39
CA GLY A 48 -9.06 3.04 -22.37
C GLY A 48 -8.16 2.93 -23.60
N LYS A 49 -8.00 1.71 -24.12
CA LYS A 49 -7.76 1.57 -25.56
C LYS A 49 -9.05 1.96 -26.26
N GLU A 50 -9.18 3.24 -26.57
CA GLU A 50 -10.15 3.74 -27.54
C GLU A 50 -9.79 3.10 -28.89
N LYS A 51 -10.75 2.36 -29.46
CA LYS A 51 -10.75 1.91 -30.85
C LYS A 51 -11.98 2.51 -31.52
#